data_AF-A0A194QWB6-F1
#
_entry.id   AF-A0A194QWB6-F1
#
_cell.length_a   1.000
_cell.length_b   1.000
_cell.length_c   1.000
_cell.angle_alpha   90.00
_cell.angle_beta   90.00
_cell.angle_gamma   90.00
#
_symmetry.space_group_name_H-M   'P 1'
#
loop_
_entity.id
_entity.type
_entity.pdbx_description
1 polymer ?
#
loop_
_entity_poly.entity_id
_entity_poly.type
_entity_poly.pdbx_seq_one_letter_code
_entity_poly.pdbx_strand_id
1 'polypeptide(L)'
;MNDNEKEEAANLKEEFEWVLREEVHSILHQLHSVLVECAHRFPVPLYGNEGQKQDKFILTSQPEQLKCIVTLTGDSISHADISFKVLRQMHSICRTSINQDGPWKLQQIQDAANHLQQAIGYIDNVDKHYVFRSSEEVLHIIQCLLGSLQRARTALVLPKKKTIDELMKSRNMKALSPNLPEDLAISFYIQSHKLIFVAYQLSSVHGTMRIDSCQADCAVPWLSDVLFMLTAALHMCQQLKDKLCVFSQYKDFTVGSRSASMVFN
;
A
#
# COMPACT_ATOMS: atom_id res chain seq x y z
N MET A 1 6.60 51.68 -7.88
CA MET A 1 6.43 50.32 -8.44
C MET A 1 6.66 50.46 -9.93
N ASN A 2 7.67 49.77 -10.46
CA ASN A 2 7.96 49.82 -11.90
C ASN A 2 6.81 49.15 -12.67
N ASP A 3 6.43 49.67 -13.83
CA ASP A 3 5.35 49.07 -14.64
C ASP A 3 5.63 47.60 -14.98
N ASN A 4 6.91 47.24 -15.10
CA ASN A 4 7.38 45.88 -15.30
C ASN A 4 6.98 44.91 -14.15
N GLU A 5 6.98 45.38 -12.89
CA GLU A 5 6.61 44.56 -11.73
C GLU A 5 5.10 44.32 -11.65
N LYS A 6 4.29 45.25 -12.18
CA LYS A 6 2.83 45.09 -12.25
C LYS A 6 2.42 44.14 -13.36
N GLU A 7 3.10 44.20 -14.50
CA GLU A 7 2.88 43.30 -15.62
C GLU A 7 3.26 41.85 -15.25
N GLU A 8 4.40 41.65 -14.59
CA GLU A 8 4.81 40.34 -14.08
C GLU A 8 3.78 39.74 -13.10
N ALA A 9 3.27 40.54 -12.17
CA ALA A 9 2.24 40.11 -11.23
C ALA A 9 0.90 39.74 -11.90
N ALA A 10 0.53 40.46 -12.97
CA ALA A 10 -0.67 40.16 -13.75
C ALA A 10 -0.52 38.84 -14.52
N ASN A 11 0.62 38.64 -15.19
CA ASN A 11 0.91 37.41 -15.93
C ASN A 11 0.92 36.18 -15.01
N LEU A 12 1.57 36.27 -13.84
CA LEU A 12 1.57 35.19 -12.84
C LEU A 12 0.16 34.82 -12.34
N LYS A 13 -0.73 35.81 -12.24
CA LYS A 13 -2.12 35.58 -11.85
C LYS A 13 -2.89 34.84 -12.95
N GLU A 14 -2.73 35.24 -14.21
CA GLU A 14 -3.35 34.56 -15.35
C GLU A 14 -2.83 33.12 -15.49
N GLU A 15 -1.53 32.91 -15.34
CA GLU A 15 -0.94 31.56 -15.32
C GLU A 15 -1.52 30.71 -14.19
N PHE A 16 -1.64 31.26 -12.98
CA PHE A 16 -2.22 30.54 -11.85
C PHE A 16 -3.69 30.16 -12.07
N GLU A 17 -4.49 31.08 -12.64
CA GLU A 17 -5.87 30.80 -12.99
C GLU A 17 -5.99 29.72 -14.07
N TRP A 18 -5.09 29.72 -15.06
CA TRP A 18 -5.02 28.67 -16.07
C TRP A 18 -4.67 27.31 -15.46
N VAL A 19 -3.65 27.26 -14.58
CA VAL A 19 -3.24 26.03 -13.88
C VAL A 19 -4.41 25.44 -13.10
N LEU A 20 -5.15 26.27 -12.35
CA LEU A 20 -6.31 25.81 -11.57
C LEU A 20 -7.44 25.27 -12.45
N ARG A 21 -7.68 25.87 -13.63
CA ARG A 21 -8.80 25.51 -14.50
C ARG A 21 -8.53 24.34 -15.42
N GLU A 22 -7.33 24.26 -15.98
CA GLU A 22 -7.03 23.29 -17.03
C GLU A 22 -6.11 22.17 -16.53
N GLU A 23 -4.97 22.55 -15.93
CA GLU A 23 -3.93 21.59 -15.60
C GLU A 23 -4.32 20.68 -14.43
N VAL A 24 -4.96 21.23 -13.39
CA VAL A 24 -5.46 20.43 -12.26
C VAL A 24 -6.42 19.35 -12.75
N HIS A 25 -7.39 19.68 -13.61
CA HIS A 25 -8.34 18.71 -14.16
C HIS A 25 -7.65 17.65 -15.02
N SER A 26 -6.69 18.06 -15.86
CA SER A 26 -5.89 17.13 -16.66
C SER A 26 -5.16 16.12 -15.79
N ILE A 27 -4.50 16.57 -14.72
CA ILE A 27 -3.77 15.69 -13.79
C ILE A 27 -4.72 14.79 -13.00
N LEU A 28 -5.85 15.31 -12.52
CA LEU A 28 -6.86 14.50 -11.83
C LEU A 28 -7.42 13.40 -12.74
N HIS A 29 -7.65 13.68 -14.02
CA HIS A 29 -8.09 12.69 -15.00
C HIS A 29 -7.02 11.61 -15.26
N GLN A 30 -5.75 12.01 -15.38
CA GLN A 30 -4.65 11.06 -15.53
C GLN A 30 -4.49 10.20 -14.26
N LEU A 31 -4.56 10.80 -13.07
CA LEU A 31 -4.56 10.10 -11.79
C LEU A 31 -5.69 9.08 -11.74
N HIS A 32 -6.93 9.47 -12.05
CA HIS A 32 -8.06 8.56 -12.09
C HIS A 32 -7.79 7.35 -12.99
N SER A 33 -7.27 7.59 -14.20
CA SER A 33 -6.94 6.51 -15.15
C SER A 33 -5.91 5.53 -14.58
N VAL A 34 -4.85 6.03 -13.95
CA VAL A 34 -3.82 5.21 -13.28
C VAL A 34 -4.40 4.43 -12.10
N LEU A 35 -5.25 5.06 -11.28
CA LEU A 35 -5.84 4.42 -10.10
C LEU A 35 -6.86 3.34 -10.46
N VAL A 36 -7.65 3.55 -11.52
CA VAL A 36 -8.58 2.54 -12.06
C VAL A 36 -7.81 1.35 -12.63
N GLU A 37 -6.75 1.58 -13.41
CA GLU A 37 -5.91 0.48 -13.88
C GLU A 37 -5.25 -0.27 -12.72
N CYS A 38 -4.80 0.46 -11.68
CA CYS A 38 -4.29 -0.13 -10.45
C CYS A 38 -5.35 -1.01 -9.76
N ALA A 39 -6.61 -0.56 -9.72
CA ALA A 39 -7.71 -1.30 -9.14
C ALA A 39 -7.98 -2.61 -9.88
N HIS A 40 -7.88 -2.63 -11.21
CA HIS A 40 -8.03 -3.85 -12.00
C HIS A 40 -6.91 -4.87 -11.78
N ARG A 41 -5.73 -4.46 -11.27
CA ARG A 41 -4.65 -5.41 -10.92
C ARG A 41 -4.84 -6.09 -9.57
N PHE A 42 -5.66 -5.53 -8.69
CA PHE A 42 -6.01 -6.20 -7.45
C PHE A 42 -6.81 -7.46 -7.75
N PRO A 43 -6.55 -8.59 -7.07
CA PRO A 43 -7.30 -9.82 -7.29
C PRO A 43 -8.64 -9.82 -6.54
N VAL A 44 -9.12 -8.69 -6.02
CA VAL A 44 -10.39 -8.57 -5.26
C VAL A 44 -11.44 -7.79 -6.06
N PRO A 45 -12.74 -7.91 -5.71
CA PRO A 45 -13.77 -7.15 -6.40
C PRO A 45 -13.57 -5.65 -6.20
N LEU A 46 -13.11 -4.97 -7.24
CA LEU A 46 -12.81 -3.55 -7.19
C LEU A 46 -12.99 -2.94 -8.59
N TYR A 47 -13.80 -1.87 -8.65
CA TYR A 47 -14.04 -1.09 -9.87
C TYR A 47 -14.43 -1.95 -11.10
N GLY A 48 -15.33 -2.93 -10.92
CA GLY A 48 -15.79 -3.82 -11.99
C GLY A 48 -14.96 -5.09 -12.21
N ASN A 49 -13.86 -5.27 -11.45
CA ASN A 49 -13.17 -6.55 -11.37
C ASN A 49 -14.01 -7.56 -10.58
N GLU A 50 -14.15 -8.81 -11.07
CA GLU A 50 -14.90 -9.87 -10.39
C GLU A 50 -14.15 -10.47 -9.19
N GLY A 51 -12.83 -10.26 -9.09
CA GLY A 51 -12.06 -10.63 -7.90
C GLY A 51 -11.87 -12.12 -7.67
N GLN A 52 -11.93 -12.93 -8.73
CA GLN A 52 -11.85 -14.40 -8.65
C GLN A 52 -10.54 -14.98 -9.18
N LYS A 53 -9.51 -14.14 -9.38
CA LYS A 53 -8.23 -14.62 -9.90
C LYS A 53 -7.59 -15.59 -8.91
N GLN A 54 -7.24 -16.78 -9.39
CA GLN A 54 -6.53 -17.79 -8.63
C GLN A 54 -5.12 -17.95 -9.19
N ASP A 55 -4.13 -17.67 -8.34
CA ASP A 55 -2.71 -17.83 -8.68
C ASP A 55 -2.08 -18.87 -7.74
N LYS A 56 -1.29 -19.79 -8.32
CA LYS A 56 -0.59 -20.83 -7.57
C LYS A 56 0.89 -20.49 -7.43
N PHE A 57 1.40 -20.54 -6.22
CA PHE A 57 2.78 -20.21 -5.86
C PHE A 57 3.45 -21.38 -5.14
N ILE A 58 4.77 -21.48 -5.28
CA ILE A 58 5.60 -22.45 -4.57
C ILE A 58 6.64 -21.66 -3.79
N LEU A 59 6.68 -21.87 -2.47
CA LEU A 59 7.61 -21.26 -1.54
C LEU A 59 8.49 -22.36 -0.96
N THR A 60 9.80 -22.25 -1.15
CA THR A 60 10.77 -23.21 -0.63
C THR A 60 11.94 -22.49 0.03
N SER A 61 12.35 -22.93 1.22
CA SER A 61 13.57 -22.42 1.86
C SER A 61 14.78 -23.22 1.40
N GLN A 62 15.95 -22.58 1.33
CA GLN A 62 17.23 -23.27 1.13
C GLN A 62 18.06 -23.25 2.42
N PRO A 63 18.65 -24.38 2.85
CA PRO A 63 18.41 -25.75 2.37
C PRO A 63 16.94 -26.18 2.59
N GLU A 64 16.43 -27.19 1.85
CA GLU A 64 15.03 -27.68 1.85
C GLU A 64 14.53 -28.09 3.24
N GLN A 65 14.22 -27.09 4.06
CA GLN A 65 13.69 -27.22 5.41
C GLN A 65 12.20 -26.90 5.43
N LEU A 66 11.72 -26.20 4.41
CA LEU A 66 10.35 -25.72 4.31
C LEU A 66 9.93 -25.72 2.84
N LYS A 67 8.76 -26.28 2.56
CA LYS A 67 8.08 -26.27 1.26
C LYS A 67 6.61 -26.01 1.48
N CYS A 68 6.08 -25.03 0.77
CA CYS A 68 4.70 -24.61 0.83
C CYS A 68 4.18 -24.35 -0.58
N ILE A 69 3.05 -24.96 -0.94
CA ILE A 69 2.38 -24.72 -2.22
C ILE A 69 1.07 -24.01 -1.90
N VAL A 70 0.96 -22.76 -2.33
CA VAL A 70 -0.15 -21.86 -1.97
C VAL A 70 -0.99 -21.56 -3.20
N THR A 71 -2.31 -21.56 -3.05
CA THR A 71 -3.26 -20.98 -4.00
C THR A 71 -3.84 -19.72 -3.38
N LEU A 72 -3.50 -18.57 -3.97
CA LEU A 72 -4.03 -17.27 -3.60
C LEU A 72 -5.28 -17.00 -4.45
N THR A 73 -6.40 -16.76 -3.79
CA THR A 73 -7.69 -16.39 -4.39
C THR A 73 -8.12 -15.07 -3.80
N GLY A 74 -7.98 -14.00 -4.59
CA GLY A 74 -8.21 -12.64 -4.09
C GLY A 74 -7.32 -12.25 -2.92
N ASP A 75 -7.93 -11.87 -1.81
CA ASP A 75 -7.27 -11.48 -0.56
C ASP A 75 -7.00 -12.68 0.38
N SER A 76 -7.19 -13.91 -0.10
CA SER A 76 -7.22 -15.10 0.75
C SER A 76 -6.39 -16.24 0.18
N ILE A 77 -5.68 -16.95 1.04
CA ILE A 77 -5.10 -18.25 0.68
C ILE A 77 -6.22 -19.28 0.83
N SER A 78 -6.76 -19.73 -0.31
CA SER A 78 -7.85 -20.71 -0.35
C SER A 78 -7.34 -22.13 -0.16
N HIS A 79 -6.13 -22.42 -0.63
CA HIS A 79 -5.50 -23.71 -0.47
C HIS A 79 -4.01 -23.55 -0.14
N ALA A 80 -3.50 -24.35 0.78
CA ALA A 80 -2.07 -24.48 0.99
C ALA A 80 -1.71 -25.92 1.37
N ASP A 81 -0.65 -26.46 0.77
CA ASP A 81 0.02 -27.68 1.23
C ASP A 81 1.35 -27.26 1.86
N ILE A 82 1.51 -27.54 3.15
CA ILE A 82 2.59 -27.01 3.98
C ILE A 82 3.40 -28.17 4.56
N SER A 83 4.71 -28.14 4.35
CA SER A 83 5.64 -29.10 4.94
C SER A 83 6.92 -28.43 5.42
N PHE A 84 7.35 -28.70 6.65
CA PHE A 84 8.59 -28.15 7.19
C PHE A 84 9.23 -29.06 8.25
N LYS A 85 10.56 -28.99 8.38
CA LYS A 85 11.33 -29.77 9.35
C LYS A 85 11.23 -29.15 10.74
N VAL A 86 10.92 -29.98 11.74
CA VAL A 86 10.93 -29.56 13.14
C VAL A 86 12.32 -29.80 13.72
N LEU A 87 12.99 -28.74 14.18
CA LEU A 87 14.39 -28.76 14.59
C LEU A 87 14.64 -29.63 15.83
N ARG A 88 13.65 -29.75 16.71
CA ARG A 88 13.77 -30.46 18.00
C ARG A 88 13.57 -31.97 17.92
N GLN A 89 12.85 -32.46 16.91
CA GLN A 89 12.56 -33.87 16.74
C GLN A 89 13.39 -34.38 15.56
N MET A 90 14.40 -35.22 15.85
CA MET A 90 15.30 -35.78 14.85
C MET A 90 14.53 -36.30 13.62
N HIS A 91 14.70 -35.61 12.48
CA HIS A 91 14.11 -35.94 11.19
C HIS A 91 12.57 -35.91 11.08
N SER A 92 11.85 -35.27 12.00
CA SER A 92 10.39 -35.12 11.84
C SER A 92 10.04 -33.98 10.87
N ILE A 93 9.08 -34.27 9.99
CA ILE A 93 8.49 -33.30 9.06
C ILE A 93 7.06 -33.04 9.53
N CYS A 94 6.76 -31.81 9.89
CA CYS A 94 5.40 -31.37 10.12
C CYS A 94 4.70 -31.17 8.77
N ARG A 95 3.46 -31.64 8.66
CA ARG A 95 2.60 -31.43 7.50
C ARG A 95 1.25 -30.88 7.95
N THR A 96 0.79 -29.84 7.29
CA THR A 96 -0.54 -29.26 7.49
C THR A 96 -1.04 -28.66 6.18
N SER A 97 -2.32 -28.30 6.14
CA SER A 97 -2.95 -27.72 4.96
C SER A 97 -3.95 -26.63 5.31
N ILE A 98 -4.21 -25.75 4.36
CA ILE A 98 -5.34 -24.81 4.36
C ILE A 98 -6.30 -25.28 3.27
N ASN A 99 -7.59 -25.28 3.55
CA ASN A 99 -8.65 -25.69 2.62
C ASN A 99 -9.66 -24.55 2.40
N GLN A 100 -10.46 -24.66 1.33
CA GLN A 100 -11.39 -23.62 0.91
C GLN A 100 -12.46 -23.26 1.96
N ASP A 101 -12.84 -24.20 2.82
CA ASP A 101 -13.84 -24.00 3.88
C ASP A 101 -13.33 -23.10 5.03
N GLY A 102 -12.00 -22.96 5.16
CA GLY A 102 -11.34 -22.13 6.15
C GLY A 102 -10.17 -21.37 5.53
N PRO A 103 -10.42 -20.38 4.65
CA PRO A 103 -9.34 -19.71 3.94
C PRO A 103 -8.55 -18.78 4.88
N TRP A 104 -7.24 -18.68 4.65
CA TRP A 104 -6.38 -17.79 5.42
C TRP A 104 -6.40 -16.38 4.83
N LYS A 105 -6.97 -15.43 5.57
CA LYS A 105 -7.15 -14.04 5.11
C LYS A 105 -5.85 -13.23 5.20
N LEU A 106 -5.52 -12.53 4.11
CA LEU A 106 -4.42 -11.58 4.01
C LEU A 106 -4.96 -10.15 4.06
N GLN A 107 -5.18 -9.66 5.28
CA GLN A 107 -5.78 -8.34 5.54
C GLN A 107 -5.06 -7.18 4.82
N GLN A 108 -3.75 -7.31 4.56
CA GLN A 108 -2.96 -6.32 3.83
C GLN A 108 -3.50 -6.03 2.42
N ILE A 109 -3.97 -7.06 1.71
CA ILE A 109 -4.49 -6.92 0.34
C ILE A 109 -5.82 -6.15 0.38
N GLN A 110 -6.70 -6.51 1.33
CA GLN A 110 -7.98 -5.83 1.50
C GLN A 110 -7.80 -4.37 1.98
N ASP A 111 -6.94 -4.13 2.97
CA ASP A 111 -6.64 -2.79 3.49
C ASP A 111 -6.12 -1.90 2.34
N ALA A 112 -5.21 -2.43 1.51
CA ALA A 112 -4.67 -1.69 0.37
C ALA A 112 -5.74 -1.37 -0.68
N ALA A 113 -6.60 -2.34 -1.03
CA ALA A 113 -7.70 -2.16 -1.97
C ALA A 113 -8.70 -1.10 -1.47
N ASN A 114 -9.05 -1.12 -0.18
CA ASN A 114 -9.96 -0.14 0.43
C ASN A 114 -9.38 1.28 0.36
N HIS A 115 -8.09 1.44 0.66
CA HIS A 115 -7.42 2.74 0.55
C HIS A 115 -7.28 3.22 -0.90
N LEU A 116 -7.09 2.32 -1.86
CA LEU A 116 -7.12 2.68 -3.28
C LEU A 116 -8.53 3.14 -3.69
N GLN A 117 -9.58 2.42 -3.28
CA GLN A 117 -10.96 2.81 -3.56
C GLN A 117 -11.31 4.17 -2.96
N GLN A 118 -10.85 4.44 -1.74
CA GLN A 118 -11.01 5.74 -1.10
C GLN A 118 -10.30 6.86 -1.91
N ALA A 119 -9.12 6.59 -2.47
CA ALA A 119 -8.40 7.54 -3.32
C ALA A 119 -9.20 7.86 -4.60
N ILE A 120 -9.71 6.82 -5.28
CA ILE A 120 -10.55 6.98 -6.48
C ILE A 120 -11.80 7.80 -6.14
N GLY A 121 -12.45 7.50 -5.02
CA GLY A 121 -13.63 8.23 -4.56
C GLY A 121 -13.37 9.73 -4.34
N TYR A 122 -12.15 10.14 -3.94
CA TYR A 122 -11.84 11.57 -3.85
C TYR A 122 -11.82 12.27 -5.22
N ILE A 123 -11.44 11.56 -6.28
CA ILE A 123 -11.45 12.12 -7.65
C ILE A 123 -12.87 12.07 -8.23
N ASP A 124 -13.59 10.96 -8.04
CA ASP A 124 -14.97 10.80 -8.56
C ASP A 124 -15.95 11.83 -7.98
N ASN A 125 -15.68 12.34 -6.78
CA ASN A 125 -16.47 13.40 -6.17
C ASN A 125 -16.21 14.81 -6.75
N VAL A 126 -15.23 14.95 -7.65
CA VAL A 126 -14.96 16.22 -8.36
C VAL A 126 -15.68 16.20 -9.70
N ASP A 127 -16.64 17.09 -9.90
CA ASP A 127 -17.30 17.26 -11.20
C ASP A 127 -16.26 17.64 -12.27
N LYS A 128 -16.37 17.06 -13.47
CA LYS A 128 -15.47 17.35 -14.60
C LYS A 128 -15.47 18.83 -15.00
N HIS A 129 -16.55 19.55 -14.73
CA HIS A 129 -16.71 20.99 -15.00
C HIS A 129 -16.64 21.84 -13.72
N TYR A 130 -16.24 21.25 -12.58
CA TYR A 130 -16.05 22.00 -11.35
C TYR A 130 -14.99 23.07 -11.55
N VAL A 131 -15.27 24.32 -11.18
CA VAL A 131 -14.28 25.40 -11.25
C VAL A 131 -13.71 25.62 -9.86
N PHE A 132 -12.46 25.20 -9.64
CA PHE A 132 -11.75 25.43 -8.39
C PHE A 132 -11.63 26.92 -8.07
N ARG A 133 -12.02 27.30 -6.86
CA ARG A 133 -12.00 28.71 -6.42
C ARG A 133 -10.69 29.10 -5.77
N SER A 134 -9.99 28.11 -5.19
CA SER A 134 -8.74 28.33 -4.49
C SER A 134 -7.78 27.15 -4.66
N SER A 135 -6.49 27.44 -4.49
CA SER A 135 -5.45 26.42 -4.36
C SER A 135 -5.65 25.56 -3.12
N GLU A 136 -6.25 26.08 -2.05
CA GLU A 136 -6.50 25.33 -0.82
C GLU A 136 -7.49 24.18 -1.03
N GLU A 137 -8.53 24.39 -1.85
CA GLU A 137 -9.47 23.33 -2.25
C GLU A 137 -8.72 22.18 -2.93
N VAL A 138 -7.86 22.51 -3.90
CA VAL A 138 -7.08 21.52 -4.65
C VAL A 138 -6.05 20.83 -3.75
N LEU A 139 -5.34 21.59 -2.91
CA LEU A 139 -4.36 21.07 -1.95
C LEU A 139 -5.01 20.12 -0.94
N HIS A 140 -6.24 20.40 -0.50
CA HIS A 140 -6.99 19.52 0.38
C HIS A 140 -7.25 18.17 -0.30
N ILE A 141 -7.76 18.17 -1.54
CA ILE A 141 -8.00 16.94 -2.31
C ILE A 141 -6.70 16.16 -2.52
N ILE A 142 -5.62 16.83 -2.91
CA ILE A 142 -4.31 16.19 -3.10
C ILE A 142 -3.79 15.60 -1.78
N GLN A 143 -3.98 16.28 -0.66
CA GLN A 143 -3.56 15.78 0.64
C GLN A 143 -4.35 14.52 1.05
N CYS A 144 -5.65 14.48 0.76
CA CYS A 144 -6.49 13.30 0.92
C CYS A 144 -6.03 12.14 0.03
N LEU A 145 -5.73 12.41 -1.25
CA LEU A 145 -5.20 11.44 -2.20
C LEU A 145 -3.86 10.87 -1.73
N LEU A 146 -2.89 11.73 -1.40
CA LEU A 146 -1.57 11.33 -0.88
C LEU A 146 -1.72 10.45 0.36
N GLY A 147 -2.54 10.86 1.33
CA GLY A 147 -2.75 10.10 2.55
C GLY A 147 -3.38 8.73 2.29
N SER A 148 -4.33 8.62 1.36
CA SER A 148 -4.93 7.34 1.01
C SER A 148 -3.95 6.43 0.25
N LEU A 149 -3.26 6.95 -0.76
CA LEU A 149 -2.29 6.19 -1.56
C LEU A 149 -1.08 5.73 -0.72
N GLN A 150 -0.61 6.56 0.21
CA GLN A 150 0.45 6.19 1.16
C GLN A 150 0.02 5.05 2.06
N ARG A 151 -1.22 5.07 2.58
CA ARG A 151 -1.75 3.96 3.39
C ARG A 151 -1.91 2.69 2.57
N ALA A 152 -2.39 2.78 1.33
CA ALA A 152 -2.49 1.64 0.42
C ALA A 152 -1.12 0.99 0.18
N ARG A 153 -0.11 1.79 -0.18
CA ARG A 153 1.27 1.31 -0.39
C ARG A 153 1.87 0.72 0.88
N THR A 154 1.69 1.39 2.02
CA THR A 154 2.25 0.96 3.31
C THR A 154 1.69 -0.38 3.74
N ALA A 155 0.39 -0.63 3.52
CA ALA A 155 -0.24 -1.91 3.84
C ALA A 155 0.43 -3.10 3.14
N LEU A 156 0.96 -2.92 1.93
CA LEU A 156 1.65 -3.95 1.15
C LEU A 156 3.16 -4.01 1.44
N VAL A 157 3.81 -2.87 1.67
CA VAL A 157 5.27 -2.82 1.87
C VAL A 157 5.69 -3.25 3.27
N LEU A 158 4.93 -2.88 4.30
CA LEU A 158 5.31 -3.06 5.70
C LEU A 158 4.37 -4.07 6.39
N PRO A 159 4.83 -5.31 6.68
CA PRO A 159 4.03 -6.27 7.44
C PRO A 159 3.77 -5.77 8.86
N LYS A 160 2.53 -5.94 9.34
CA LYS A 160 2.16 -5.61 10.72
C LYS A 160 2.87 -6.58 11.68
N LYS A 161 3.61 -6.04 12.66
CA LYS A 161 4.22 -6.84 13.72
C LYS A 161 3.12 -7.46 14.59
N LYS A 162 3.15 -8.78 14.76
CA LYS A 162 2.31 -9.52 15.70
C LYS A 162 3.21 -10.24 16.70
N THR A 163 2.81 -10.26 17.95
CA THR A 163 3.50 -11.11 18.94
C THR A 163 3.21 -12.59 18.65
N ILE A 164 4.04 -13.49 19.18
CA ILE A 164 3.83 -14.92 18.93
C ILE A 164 2.52 -15.42 19.55
N ASP A 165 2.14 -14.87 20.71
CA ASP A 165 0.88 -15.17 21.40
C ASP A 165 -0.34 -14.74 20.57
N GLU A 166 -0.29 -13.53 20.00
CA GLU A 166 -1.32 -13.04 19.07
C GLU A 166 -1.43 -13.90 17.81
N LEU A 167 -0.30 -14.37 17.28
CA LEU A 167 -0.26 -15.24 16.11
C LEU A 167 -0.95 -16.57 16.40
N MET A 168 -0.58 -17.22 17.50
CA MET A 168 -1.12 -18.52 17.91
C MET A 168 -2.64 -18.47 18.18
N LYS A 169 -3.12 -17.36 18.75
CA LYS A 169 -4.56 -17.14 19.03
C LYS A 169 -5.34 -16.65 17.81
N SER A 170 -4.68 -16.42 16.68
CA SER A 170 -5.32 -15.86 15.49
C SER A 170 -6.35 -16.83 14.88
N ARG A 171 -7.40 -16.28 14.27
CA ARG A 171 -8.41 -17.09 13.54
C ARG A 171 -7.77 -17.91 12.42
N ASN A 172 -6.73 -17.38 11.80
CA ASN A 172 -5.99 -18.02 10.73
C ASN A 172 -5.32 -19.33 11.17
N MET A 173 -4.83 -19.45 12.41
CA MET A 173 -4.27 -20.71 12.90
C MET A 173 -5.31 -21.85 12.98
N LYS A 174 -6.60 -21.50 13.08
CA LYS A 174 -7.71 -22.48 13.07
C LYS A 174 -8.09 -22.97 11.67
N ALA A 175 -7.53 -22.37 10.63
CA ALA A 175 -7.71 -22.80 9.24
C ALA A 175 -6.93 -24.09 8.91
N LEU A 176 -6.04 -24.51 9.80
CA LEU A 176 -5.07 -25.57 9.55
C LEU A 176 -5.65 -26.95 9.79
N SER A 177 -5.42 -27.85 8.84
CA SER A 177 -5.82 -29.25 8.92
C SER A 177 -4.68 -30.18 8.51
N PRO A 178 -4.12 -30.99 9.42
CA PRO A 178 -4.37 -31.00 10.87
C PRO A 178 -3.91 -29.71 11.56
N ASN A 179 -4.48 -29.42 12.73
CA ASN A 179 -4.00 -28.34 13.61
C ASN A 179 -2.54 -28.56 14.00
N LEU A 180 -1.82 -27.45 14.18
CA LEU A 180 -0.44 -27.49 14.65
C LEU A 180 -0.36 -27.71 16.18
N PRO A 181 0.67 -28.40 16.68
CA PRO A 181 1.01 -28.45 18.11
C PRO A 181 1.22 -27.06 18.73
N GLU A 182 1.08 -26.96 20.06
CA GLU A 182 1.21 -25.70 20.80
C GLU A 182 2.61 -25.06 20.77
N ASP A 183 3.62 -25.81 20.36
CA ASP A 183 4.99 -25.32 20.24
C ASP A 183 5.37 -24.94 18.79
N LEU A 184 4.40 -24.94 17.88
CA LEU A 184 4.55 -24.55 16.48
C LEU A 184 3.54 -23.47 16.10
N ALA A 185 3.99 -22.47 15.34
CA ALA A 185 3.12 -21.47 14.75
C ALA A 185 3.54 -21.18 13.31
N ILE A 186 2.61 -20.73 12.47
CA ILE A 186 2.93 -20.29 11.11
C ILE A 186 2.33 -18.94 10.80
N SER A 187 2.89 -18.25 9.81
CA SER A 187 2.44 -16.93 9.38
C SER A 187 2.58 -16.79 7.87
N PHE A 188 1.57 -16.17 7.26
CA PHE A 188 1.65 -15.64 5.90
C PHE A 188 1.44 -14.12 5.94
N TYR A 189 2.31 -13.39 5.24
CA TYR A 189 2.18 -11.93 5.09
C TYR A 189 2.78 -11.46 3.77
N ILE A 190 2.37 -10.26 3.35
CA ILE A 190 2.94 -9.58 2.19
C ILE A 190 4.07 -8.66 2.66
N GLN A 191 5.19 -8.69 1.94
CA GLN A 191 6.28 -7.75 2.11
C GLN A 191 6.72 -7.24 0.74
N SER A 192 6.33 -6.01 0.41
CA SER A 192 6.49 -5.44 -0.92
C SER A 192 5.79 -6.32 -1.97
N HIS A 193 6.52 -6.86 -2.94
CA HIS A 193 6.02 -7.68 -4.03
C HIS A 193 6.08 -9.19 -3.74
N LYS A 194 6.30 -9.57 -2.49
CA LYS A 194 6.52 -10.97 -2.09
C LYS A 194 5.45 -11.45 -1.12
N LEU A 195 5.01 -12.68 -1.32
CA LEU A 195 4.33 -13.46 -0.29
C LEU A 195 5.39 -14.17 0.55
N ILE A 196 5.36 -13.92 1.85
CA ILE A 196 6.28 -14.52 2.82
C ILE A 196 5.52 -15.56 3.63
N PHE A 197 6.14 -16.73 3.79
CA PHE A 197 5.70 -17.78 4.68
C PHE A 197 6.76 -18.03 5.73
N VAL A 198 6.37 -18.04 7.00
CA VAL A 198 7.26 -18.28 8.14
C VAL A 198 6.68 -19.38 9.02
N ALA A 199 7.50 -20.35 9.40
CA ALA A 199 7.21 -21.32 10.44
C ALA A 199 8.08 -21.05 11.66
N TYR A 200 7.43 -20.93 12.82
CA TYR A 200 8.03 -20.66 14.13
C TYR A 200 8.02 -21.91 14.99
N GLN A 201 9.10 -22.11 15.76
CA GLN A 201 9.26 -23.21 16.69
C GLN A 201 9.61 -22.64 18.07
N LEU A 202 8.73 -22.90 19.06
CA LEU A 202 8.81 -22.31 20.39
C LEU A 202 9.40 -23.32 21.38
N SER A 203 10.58 -23.02 21.92
CA SER A 203 11.22 -23.83 22.96
C SER A 203 11.38 -23.07 24.27
N SER A 204 11.35 -23.78 25.39
CA SER A 204 11.70 -23.22 26.69
C SER A 204 13.04 -23.82 27.13
N VAL A 205 14.04 -22.98 27.32
CA VAL A 205 15.38 -23.38 27.75
C VAL A 205 15.72 -22.58 29.00
N HIS A 206 15.85 -23.27 30.14
CA HIS A 206 16.12 -22.67 31.45
C HIS A 206 15.15 -21.53 31.84
N GLY A 207 13.86 -21.67 31.51
CA GLY A 207 12.84 -20.66 31.80
C GLY A 207 12.81 -19.46 30.84
N THR A 208 13.74 -19.39 29.88
CA THR A 208 13.69 -18.42 28.79
C THR A 208 13.03 -19.04 27.57
N MET A 209 12.00 -18.38 27.03
CA MET A 209 11.42 -18.76 25.75
C MET A 209 12.39 -18.41 24.61
N ARG A 210 12.72 -19.39 23.78
CA ARG A 210 13.47 -19.24 22.54
C ARG A 210 12.56 -19.54 21.35
N ILE A 211 12.57 -18.64 20.38
CA ILE A 211 11.79 -18.77 19.15
C ILE A 211 12.78 -18.95 18.00
N ASP A 212 12.77 -20.12 17.39
CA ASP A 212 13.48 -20.38 16.14
C ASP A 212 12.50 -20.24 14.98
N SER A 213 12.98 -19.85 13.79
CA SER A 213 12.11 -19.71 12.61
C SER A 213 12.81 -20.11 11.33
N CYS A 214 12.03 -20.64 10.39
CA CYS A 214 12.42 -20.79 8.99
C CYS A 214 11.40 -20.10 8.10
N GLN A 215 11.86 -19.47 7.03
CA GLN A 215 11.01 -18.73 6.12
C GLN A 215 11.28 -19.10 4.67
N ALA A 216 10.26 -18.93 3.84
CA ALA A 216 10.37 -18.94 2.39
C ALA A 216 9.53 -17.81 1.81
N ASP A 217 9.89 -17.37 0.61
CA ASP A 217 9.19 -16.32 -0.10
C ASP A 217 9.04 -16.65 -1.58
N CYS A 218 8.05 -16.03 -2.21
CA CYS A 218 7.92 -15.99 -3.66
C CYS A 218 7.45 -14.61 -4.12
N ALA A 219 7.84 -14.23 -5.34
CA ALA A 219 7.31 -13.03 -5.97
C ALA A 219 5.85 -13.24 -6.39
N VAL A 220 5.02 -12.22 -6.20
CA VAL A 220 3.62 -12.17 -6.64
C VAL A 220 3.53 -11.07 -7.70
N PRO A 221 3.48 -11.41 -9.01
CA PRO A 221 3.70 -10.44 -10.08
C PRO A 221 2.79 -9.22 -10.05
N TRP A 222 1.50 -9.42 -9.76
CA TRP A 222 0.53 -8.31 -9.74
C TRP A 222 0.80 -7.30 -8.60
N LEU A 223 1.47 -7.70 -7.52
CA LEU A 223 1.87 -6.75 -6.46
C LEU A 223 2.93 -5.77 -6.97
N SER A 224 3.83 -6.20 -7.86
CA SER A 224 4.81 -5.31 -8.48
C SER A 224 4.11 -4.22 -9.31
N ASP A 225 3.13 -4.61 -10.13
CA ASP A 225 2.35 -3.68 -10.95
C ASP A 225 1.59 -2.67 -10.07
N VAL A 226 0.92 -3.15 -9.02
CA VAL A 226 0.20 -2.31 -8.06
C VAL A 226 1.14 -1.33 -7.37
N LEU A 227 2.28 -1.78 -6.85
CA LEU A 227 3.23 -0.93 -6.16
C LEU A 227 3.85 0.13 -7.08
N PHE A 228 4.09 -0.24 -8.35
CA PHE A 228 4.54 0.69 -9.38
C PHE A 228 3.51 1.79 -9.62
N MET A 229 2.24 1.43 -9.87
CA MET A 229 1.17 2.41 -10.13
C MET A 229 0.86 3.28 -8.92
N LEU A 230 0.85 2.72 -7.70
CA LEU A 230 0.71 3.51 -6.47
C LEU A 230 1.85 4.52 -6.33
N THR A 231 3.08 4.14 -6.69
CA THR A 231 4.24 5.04 -6.63
C THR A 231 4.16 6.13 -7.69
N ALA A 232 3.74 5.79 -8.92
CA ALA A 232 3.50 6.76 -9.99
C ALA A 232 2.42 7.78 -9.59
N ALA A 233 1.28 7.32 -9.07
CA ALA A 233 0.20 8.21 -8.61
C ALA A 233 0.65 9.11 -7.44
N LEU A 234 1.43 8.58 -6.49
CA LEU A 234 2.03 9.39 -5.42
C LEU A 234 2.94 10.49 -5.97
N HIS A 235 3.74 10.18 -6.99
CA HIS A 235 4.61 11.16 -7.63
C HIS A 235 3.81 12.26 -8.34
N MET A 236 2.77 11.89 -9.09
CA MET A 236 1.87 12.85 -9.76
C MET A 236 1.19 13.79 -8.76
N CYS A 237 0.66 13.25 -7.65
CA CYS A 237 0.09 14.05 -6.57
C CYS A 237 1.11 15.00 -5.96
N GLN A 238 2.35 14.54 -5.72
CA GLN A 238 3.41 15.37 -5.15
C GLN A 238 3.84 16.49 -6.10
N GLN A 239 4.00 16.20 -7.39
CA GLN A 239 4.32 17.21 -8.40
C GLN A 239 3.25 18.31 -8.47
N LEU A 240 1.97 17.93 -8.46
CA LEU A 240 0.88 18.91 -8.45
C LEU A 240 0.86 19.72 -7.16
N LYS A 241 1.08 19.07 -6.01
CA LYS A 241 1.20 19.76 -4.71
C LYS A 241 2.33 20.80 -4.75
N ASP A 242 3.51 20.41 -5.18
CA ASP A 242 4.69 21.28 -5.23
C ASP A 242 4.44 22.48 -6.15
N LYS A 243 3.85 22.24 -7.33
CA LYS A 243 3.47 23.29 -8.28
C LYS A 243 2.49 24.29 -7.66
N LEU A 244 1.43 23.81 -7.01
CA LEU A 244 0.44 24.68 -6.34
C LEU A 244 1.03 25.43 -5.15
N CYS A 245 1.95 24.81 -4.40
CA CYS A 245 2.63 25.44 -3.27
C CYS A 245 3.54 26.59 -3.70
N VAL A 246 4.18 26.49 -4.88
CA VAL A 246 4.93 27.61 -5.47
C VAL A 246 3.99 28.78 -5.73
N PHE A 247 2.87 28.56 -6.42
CA PHE A 247 1.91 29.62 -6.71
C PHE A 247 1.23 30.22 -5.47
N SER A 248 0.98 29.42 -4.44
CA SER A 248 0.40 29.94 -3.19
C SER A 248 1.32 30.92 -2.46
N GLN A 249 2.64 30.78 -2.59
CA GLN A 249 3.59 31.76 -2.03
C GLN A 249 3.50 33.12 -2.72
N TYR A 250 3.02 33.15 -3.97
CA TYR A 250 2.76 34.39 -4.71
C TYR A 250 1.38 34.99 -4.43
N LYS A 251 0.44 34.20 -3.88
CA LYS A 251 -0.87 34.72 -3.43
C LYS A 251 -0.75 35.68 -2.24
N ASP A 252 0.26 35.48 -1.39
CA ASP A 252 0.58 36.37 -0.26
C ASP A 252 1.52 37.52 -0.67
N PHE A 253 1.76 37.74 -1.97
CA PHE A 253 2.49 38.91 -2.44
C PHE A 253 1.61 40.15 -2.37
N THR A 254 1.31 40.63 -1.15
CA THR A 254 1.01 42.05 -0.95
C THR A 254 2.31 42.80 -1.21
N VAL A 255 2.38 43.51 -2.33
CA VAL A 255 3.51 44.36 -2.69
C VAL A 255 3.77 45.35 -1.54
N GLY A 256 4.81 45.10 -0.74
CA GLY A 256 5.17 45.93 0.42
C GLY A 256 6.04 45.27 1.49
N SER A 257 6.05 43.93 1.61
CA SER A 257 6.81 43.25 2.67
C SER A 257 8.17 42.74 2.19
N ARG A 258 9.08 43.65 1.84
CA ARG A 258 10.52 43.43 2.09
C ARG A 258 10.96 44.44 3.13
N SER A 259 11.27 43.91 4.30
CA SER A 259 11.71 44.61 5.49
C SER A 259 12.76 45.68 5.16
N ALA A 260 12.48 46.91 5.59
CA ALA A 260 13.49 47.94 5.80
C ALA A 260 14.47 47.46 6.87
N SER A 261 15.50 46.71 6.47
CA SER A 261 16.59 46.28 7.34
C SER A 261 17.80 46.00 6.47
N MET A 262 18.44 47.06 5.97
CA MET A 262 19.87 47.12 5.65
C MET A 262 20.22 48.55 5.17
N VAL A 263 20.21 49.49 6.11
CA VAL A 263 21.10 50.66 6.05
C VAL A 263 21.64 50.82 7.46
N PHE A 264 22.76 50.17 7.74
CA PHE A 264 23.59 50.49 8.90
C PHE A 264 24.35 51.78 8.56
N ASN A 265 24.27 52.77 9.47
CA ASN A 265 25.28 53.81 9.64
C ASN A 265 26.57 53.19 10.18
#